data_AF-A0A8J2QKQ1-F1
#
_entry.id   AF-A0A8J2QKQ1-F1
#
_cell.length_a   1.000
_cell.length_b   1.000
_cell.length_c   1.000
_cell.angle_alpha   90.00
_cell.angle_beta   90.00
_cell.angle_gamma   90.00
#
_symmetry.space_group_name_H-M   'P 1'
#
loop_
_entity.id
_entity.type
_entity.pdbx_description
1 polymer ?
#
loop_
_entity_poly.entity_id
_entity_poly.type
_entity_poly.pdbx_seq_one_letter_code
_entity_poly.pdbx_strand_id
1 'polypeptide(L)' 'MKLLLVVVGLAVAVSAFEPELPITNDYHNTIGVFEAARIKQAEESADFDGSRITGGSAASLGQFPYQAGLLIRLV' A
#
# COMPACT_ATOMS: atom_id res chain seq x y z
N MET A 1 -9.50 20.87 -44.19
CA MET A 1 -10.10 21.43 -42.97
C MET A 1 -10.75 20.38 -42.09
N LYS A 2 -11.67 19.54 -42.59
CA LYS A 2 -12.33 18.47 -41.80
C LYS A 2 -11.33 17.47 -41.17
N LEU A 3 -10.33 17.04 -41.94
CA LEU A 3 -9.29 16.12 -41.49
C LEU A 3 -8.43 16.71 -40.35
N LEU A 4 -8.12 18.01 -40.42
CA LEU A 4 -7.39 18.72 -39.37
C LEU A 4 -8.17 18.73 -38.05
N LEU A 5 -9.48 18.98 -38.11
CA LEU A 5 -10.34 18.97 -36.93
C LEU A 5 -10.41 17.59 -36.26
N VAL A 6 -10.43 16.52 -37.06
CA VAL A 6 -10.41 15.14 -36.54
C VAL A 6 -9.08 14.84 -35.84
N VAL A 7 -7.95 15.23 -36.44
CA VAL A 7 -6.62 15.02 -35.85
C VAL A 7 -6.45 15.82 -34.56
N VAL A 8 -6.88 17.10 -34.55
CA VAL A 8 -6.83 17.93 -33.34
C VAL A 8 -7.75 17.36 -32.26
N GLY A 9 -8.94 16.89 -32.61
CA GLY A 9 -9.86 16.26 -31.66
C GLY A 9 -9.28 14.98 -31.03
N LEU A 10 -8.64 14.13 -31.83
CA LEU A 10 -7.95 12.93 -31.35
C LEU A 10 -6.75 13.27 -30.44
N ALA A 11 -5.97 14.29 -30.81
CA ALA A 11 -4.84 14.74 -30.01
C ALA A 11 -5.29 15.27 -28.64
N VAL A 12 -6.39 16.04 -28.61
CA VAL A 12 -6.99 16.52 -27.35
C VAL A 12 -7.49 15.35 -26.50
N ALA A 13 -8.19 14.38 -27.11
CA ALA A 13 -8.70 13.20 -26.40
C ALA A 13 -7.59 12.35 -25.78
N VAL A 14 -6.48 12.12 -26.50
CA VAL A 14 -5.30 11.41 -25.98
C VAL A 14 -4.60 12.20 -24.86
N SER A 15 -4.51 13.53 -24.98
CA SER A 15 -3.87 14.35 -23.95
C SER A 15 -4.65 14.41 -22.63
N ALA A 16 -5.96 14.16 -22.69
CA ALA A 16 -6.85 14.10 -21.52
C ALA A 16 -6.98 12.67 -20.95
N PHE A 17 -6.34 11.68 -21.56
CA PHE A 17 -6.29 10.33 -21.02
C PHE A 17 -5.36 10.30 -19.81
N GLU A 18 -5.93 10.39 -18.62
CA GLU A 18 -5.23 9.99 -17.41
C GLU A 18 -5.42 8.47 -17.27
N PRO A 19 -4.38 7.65 -17.52
CA PRO A 19 -4.46 6.25 -17.12
C PRO A 19 -4.72 6.25 -15.62
N GLU A 20 -5.79 5.59 -15.18
CA GLU A 20 -5.91 5.22 -13.78
C GLU A 20 -4.58 4.60 -13.37
N LEU A 21 -3.96 5.12 -12.30
CA LEU A 21 -2.76 4.52 -11.71
C LEU A 21 -2.96 3.01 -11.75
N PRO A 22 -2.01 2.21 -12.25
CA PRO A 22 -2.23 0.79 -12.47
C PRO A 22 -2.60 0.16 -11.13
N ILE A 23 -3.91 -0.02 -10.92
CA ILE A 23 -4.43 -0.72 -9.76
C ILE A 23 -3.97 -2.15 -10.00
N THR A 24 -3.03 -2.60 -9.18
CA THR A 24 -2.61 -3.98 -9.22
C THR A 24 -3.79 -4.79 -8.70
N ASN A 25 -4.60 -5.30 -9.64
CA ASN A 25 -5.82 -6.05 -9.35
C ASN A 25 -5.58 -7.31 -8.49
N ASP A 26 -4.32 -7.73 -8.35
CA ASP A 26 -3.90 -8.87 -7.52
C ASP A 26 -2.62 -8.57 -6.70
N TYR A 27 -2.60 -7.40 -6.05
CA TYR A 27 -1.41 -6.93 -5.33
C TYR A 27 -0.88 -7.94 -4.31
N HIS A 28 -1.77 -8.56 -3.53
CA HIS A 28 -1.36 -9.45 -2.44
C HIS A 28 -0.62 -10.69 -2.97
N ASN A 29 -1.11 -11.33 -4.05
CA ASN A 29 -0.47 -12.52 -4.60
C ASN A 29 0.75 -12.21 -5.47
N THR A 30 0.82 -11.02 -6.06
CA THR A 30 1.92 -10.66 -6.98
C THR A 30 3.07 -9.92 -6.29
N ILE A 31 2.79 -9.18 -5.22
CA ILE A 31 3.77 -8.28 -4.56
C ILE A 31 3.70 -8.43 -3.04
N GLY A 32 2.52 -8.23 -2.45
CA GLY A 32 2.36 -8.03 -1.00
C GLY A 32 2.87 -9.19 -0.15
N VAL A 33 2.53 -10.43 -0.47
CA VAL A 33 2.97 -11.62 0.29
C VAL A 33 4.49 -11.79 0.24
N PHE A 34 5.11 -11.57 -0.92
CA PHE A 34 6.56 -11.70 -1.09
C PHE A 34 7.32 -10.61 -0.34
N GLU A 35 6.87 -9.36 -0.43
CA GLU A 35 7.46 -8.25 0.32
C GLU A 35 7.30 -8.43 1.83
N ALA A 36 6.13 -8.88 2.29
CA ALA A 36 5.91 -9.19 3.70
C ALA A 36 6.87 -10.28 4.19
N ALA A 37 7.07 -11.34 3.40
CA ALA A 37 8.02 -12.40 3.73
C ALA A 37 9.48 -11.88 3.75
N ARG A 38 9.85 -10.99 2.83
CA ARG A 38 11.18 -10.36 2.78
C ARG A 38 11.42 -9.47 4.00
N ILE A 39 10.45 -8.63 4.36
CA ILE A 39 10.52 -7.74 5.52
C ILE A 39 10.63 -8.55 6.80
N LYS A 40 9.78 -9.56 6.97
CA LYS A 40 9.82 -10.45 8.14
C LYS A 40 11.17 -11.12 8.31
N GLN A 41 11.74 -11.67 7.23
CA GLN A 41 13.09 -12.26 7.27
C GLN A 41 14.16 -11.23 7.68
N ALA A 42 14.06 -9.99 7.20
CA ALA A 42 14.98 -8.94 7.59
C ALA A 42 14.84 -8.57 9.07
N GLU A 43 13.61 -8.46 9.58
CA GLU A 43 13.30 -8.20 10.99
C GLU A 43 13.81 -9.33 11.91
N GLU A 44 13.61 -10.58 11.52
CA GLU A 44 14.10 -11.75 12.26
C GLU A 44 15.64 -11.90 12.20
N SER A 45 16.28 -11.38 11.15
CA SER A 45 17.75 -11.40 11.02
C SER A 45 18.44 -10.27 11.79
N ALA A 46 17.70 -9.25 12.22
CA ALA A 46 18.24 -8.20 13.06
C ALA A 46 18.59 -8.79 14.42
N ASP A 47 19.76 -8.44 14.96
CA ASP A 47 20.22 -8.86 16.29
C ASP A 47 19.43 -8.12 17.39
N PHE A 48 18.14 -8.45 17.47
CA PHE A 48 17.23 -7.99 18.49
C PHE A 48 16.94 -9.17 19.41
N ASP A 49 17.37 -9.05 20.66
CA ASP A 49 17.23 -10.06 21.71
C ASP A 49 15.78 -10.28 22.18
N GLY A 50 14.81 -9.62 21.54
CA GLY A 50 13.40 -9.65 21.95
C GLY A 50 13.12 -8.88 23.24
N SER A 51 14.12 -8.18 23.81
CA SER A 51 13.91 -7.38 24.99
C SER A 51 12.90 -6.28 24.71
N ARG A 52 12.01 -6.02 25.67
CA ARG A 52 11.02 -4.96 25.50
C ARG A 52 11.75 -3.63 25.33
N ILE A 53 11.46 -2.88 24.27
CA ILE A 53 11.90 -1.49 24.16
C ILE A 53 11.23 -0.71 25.30
N THR A 54 12.01 -0.36 26.32
CA THR A 54 11.52 0.33 27.52
C THR A 54 11.60 1.84 27.33
N GLY A 55 10.50 2.53 27.66
CA GLY A 55 10.37 3.99 27.60
C GLY A 55 8.89 4.38 27.52
N GLY A 56 8.54 5.55 28.07
CA GLY A 56 7.15 6.06 28.07
C GLY A 56 6.25 5.48 29.18
N SER A 57 4.94 5.71 29.06
CA SER A 57 3.93 5.31 30.04
C SER A 57 2.97 4.27 29.46
N ALA A 58 2.64 3.23 30.24
CA ALA A 58 1.66 2.24 29.84
C ALA A 58 0.27 2.87 29.65
N ALA A 59 -0.42 2.48 28.57
CA ALA A 59 -1.78 2.93 28.32
C ALA A 59 -2.78 2.13 29.18
N SER A 60 -3.69 2.84 29.85
CA SER A 60 -4.83 2.21 30.52
C SER A 60 -5.83 1.68 29.48
N LEU A 61 -6.60 0.64 29.85
CA LEU A 61 -7.68 0.14 28.99
C LEU A 61 -8.68 1.25 28.68
N GLY A 62 -9.02 1.41 27.40
CA GLY A 62 -9.92 2.46 26.94
C GLY A 62 -9.33 3.88 26.88
N GLN A 63 -8.06 4.07 27.25
CA GLN A 63 -7.39 5.38 27.15
C GLN A 63 -7.38 5.94 25.72
N PHE A 64 -7.32 5.06 24.73
CA PHE A 64 -7.38 5.40 23.30
C PHE A 64 -8.63 4.75 22.68
N PRO A 65 -9.80 5.41 22.73
CA PRO A 65 -11.08 4.82 22.30
C PRO A 65 -11.17 4.58 20.78
N TYR A 66 -10.27 5.19 20.01
CA TYR A 66 -10.11 4.99 18.58
C TYR A 66 -9.05 3.94 18.23
N GLN A 67 -8.38 3.34 19.21
CA GLN A 67 -7.44 2.25 18.96
C GLN A 67 -8.20 0.99 18.56
N ALA A 68 -7.93 0.49 17.36
CA ALA A 68 -8.46 -0.77 16.86
C ALA A 68 -7.33 -1.64 16.30
N GLY A 69 -7.56 -2.94 16.24
CA GLY A 69 -6.71 -3.90 15.53
C GLY A 69 -7.45 -4.41 14.30
N LEU A 70 -6.77 -4.44 13.16
CA LEU A 70 -7.33 -5.01 11.93
C LEU A 70 -6.82 -6.45 11.78
N LEU A 71 -7.75 -7.40 11.65
CA LEU A 71 -7.45 -8.80 11.35
C LEU A 71 -7.94 -9.12 9.94
N ILE A 72 -7.01 -9.41 9.04
CA ILE A 72 -7.31 -9.78 7.65
C ILE A 72 -6.97 -11.26 7.48
N ARG A 73 -7.88 -12.02 6.88
CA ARG A 73 -7.62 -13.38 6.40
C ARG A 73 -7.59 -13.35 4.88
N LEU A 74 -6.43 -13.62 4.30
CA LEU A 74 -6.30 -13.94 2.88
C LEU A 74 -6.74 -15.40 2.68
N VAL A 75 -7.64 -15.66 1.74
CA VAL A 75 -8.14 -17.00 1.37
C VAL A 75 -7.67 -17.39 -0.02
#